data_AF-A0A6S6U4W2-F1
#
_entry.id   AF-A0A6S6U4W2-F1
#
_cell.length_a   1.000
_cell.length_b   1.000
_cell.length_c   1.000
_cell.angle_alpha   90.00
_cell.angle_beta   90.00
_cell.angle_gamma   90.00
#
_symmetry.space_group_name_H-M   'P 1'
#
loop_
_entity.id
_entity.type
_entity.pdbx_description
1 polymer ?
#
loop_
_entity_poly.entity_id
_entity_poly.type
_entity_poly.pdbx_seq_one_letter_code
_entity_poly.pdbx_strand_id
1 'polypeptide(L)'
;MRQTWRWFGANDPISLENIRQAGSQGIVSALHGYAPGQVWPKEAILKHKQQIEVAGLTWDVCESIWMSDEIKLKGAAAVEEVAAWKETLQNLGEAGVKTVCYNFMPVVDWTRTDLNHKLDGLGIALRFDMVDFVAYDVFILKRDKAVQDYEADIVALAEQRLQDKTADEVALLEKNIVAGLPGGAESHGSGEFAKRVARFDDVSNEDMRNNLISFLKAVIPTAEQQGISLAIHPDDPPFPLFGLPRIVSTENDLDFLF
;
A
#
# COMPACT_ATOMS: atom_id res chain seq x y z
N MET A 1 -11.35 3.41 -24.54
CA MET A 1 -11.00 3.16 -23.12
C MET A 1 -10.20 1.88 -23.05
N ARG A 2 -9.04 1.87 -22.39
CA ARG A 2 -8.25 0.66 -22.14
C ARG A 2 -8.69 0.07 -20.80
N GLN A 3 -9.28 -1.12 -20.81
CA GLN A 3 -9.80 -1.77 -19.59
C GLN A 3 -8.79 -2.79 -19.09
N THR A 4 -8.40 -2.64 -17.83
CA THR A 4 -7.42 -3.50 -17.15
C THR A 4 -8.00 -4.10 -15.88
N TRP A 5 -7.41 -5.20 -15.41
CA TRP A 5 -7.84 -5.90 -14.19
C TRP A 5 -6.62 -6.27 -13.33
N ARG A 6 -6.71 -6.09 -12.01
CA ARG A 6 -5.62 -6.48 -11.10
C ARG A 6 -5.63 -7.98 -10.83
N TRP A 7 -4.54 -8.66 -11.19
CA TRP A 7 -4.36 -10.10 -11.02
C TRP A 7 -3.11 -10.38 -10.19
N PHE A 8 -3.24 -11.19 -9.13
CA PHE A 8 -2.18 -11.45 -8.15
C PHE A 8 -1.26 -12.62 -8.51
N GLY A 9 -1.41 -13.19 -9.71
CA GLY A 9 -0.59 -14.30 -10.19
C GLY A 9 -1.29 -15.65 -10.10
N ALA A 10 -0.53 -16.74 -10.26
CA ALA A 10 -1.09 -18.09 -10.43
C ALA A 10 -1.93 -18.60 -9.25
N ASN A 11 -1.77 -18.03 -8.06
CA ASN A 11 -2.52 -18.39 -6.86
C ASN A 11 -3.78 -17.53 -6.64
N ASP A 12 -4.04 -16.55 -7.52
CA ASP A 12 -5.26 -15.75 -7.48
C ASP A 12 -6.48 -16.64 -7.72
N PRO A 13 -7.53 -16.61 -6.87
CA PRO A 13 -8.76 -17.37 -7.10
C PRO A 13 -9.48 -16.95 -8.40
N ILE A 14 -9.20 -15.76 -8.93
CA ILE A 14 -9.72 -15.29 -10.21
C ILE A 14 -8.74 -15.61 -11.33
N SER A 15 -9.14 -16.52 -12.23
CA SER A 15 -8.31 -16.92 -13.37
C SER A 15 -8.22 -15.81 -14.44
N LEU A 16 -7.15 -15.83 -15.23
CA LEU A 16 -7.00 -14.98 -16.41
C LEU A 16 -8.13 -15.20 -17.43
N GLU A 17 -8.69 -16.41 -17.50
CA GLU A 17 -9.86 -16.68 -18.33
C GLU A 17 -11.09 -15.91 -17.85
N ASN A 18 -11.39 -15.93 -16.54
CA ASN A 18 -12.48 -15.15 -15.95
C ASN A 18 -12.31 -13.66 -16.24
N ILE A 19 -11.09 -13.15 -16.09
CA ILE A 19 -10.76 -11.75 -16.35
C ILE A 19 -10.99 -11.37 -17.82
N ARG A 20 -10.60 -12.24 -18.75
CA ARG A 20 -10.85 -12.04 -20.18
C ARG A 20 -12.35 -12.10 -20.50
N GLN A 21 -13.09 -13.04 -19.89
CA GLN A 21 -14.54 -13.14 -20.05
C GLN A 21 -15.28 -11.92 -19.49
N ALA A 22 -14.75 -11.28 -18.44
CA ALA A 22 -15.25 -10.01 -17.91
C ALA A 22 -14.98 -8.81 -18.85
N GLY A 23 -14.28 -9.02 -19.98
CA GLY A 23 -14.03 -8.00 -21.00
C GLY A 23 -12.75 -7.20 -20.80
N SER A 24 -11.90 -7.57 -19.84
CA SER A 24 -10.59 -6.92 -19.68
C SER A 24 -9.68 -7.23 -20.89
N GLN A 25 -8.86 -6.26 -21.27
CA GLN A 25 -7.89 -6.38 -22.36
C GLN A 25 -6.45 -6.45 -21.84
N GLY A 26 -6.22 -5.89 -20.66
CA GLY A 26 -4.92 -5.83 -20.01
C GLY A 26 -4.98 -6.24 -18.55
N ILE A 27 -3.81 -6.44 -17.98
CA ILE A 27 -3.59 -6.84 -16.60
C ILE A 27 -2.78 -5.76 -15.89
N VAL A 28 -3.21 -5.48 -14.66
CA VAL A 28 -2.42 -4.82 -13.62
C VAL A 28 -1.86 -5.93 -12.74
N SER A 29 -0.55 -5.99 -12.50
CA SER A 29 0.04 -7.06 -11.68
C SER A 29 1.42 -6.69 -11.13
N ALA A 30 1.96 -7.51 -10.24
CA ALA A 30 3.29 -7.36 -9.64
C ALA A 30 3.90 -8.73 -9.30
N LEU A 31 5.18 -8.77 -8.98
CA LEU A 31 5.83 -9.99 -8.49
C LEU A 31 5.81 -10.01 -6.95
N HIS A 32 4.74 -10.56 -6.38
CA HIS A 32 4.48 -10.56 -4.93
C HIS A 32 5.43 -11.44 -4.10
N GLY A 33 6.31 -12.22 -4.73
CA GLY A 33 7.30 -13.05 -4.06
C GLY A 33 8.60 -12.35 -3.67
N TYR A 34 8.73 -11.06 -4.01
CA TYR A 34 9.94 -10.27 -3.75
C TYR A 34 9.69 -9.23 -2.65
N ALA A 35 10.57 -9.20 -1.66
CA ALA A 35 10.56 -8.20 -0.59
C ALA A 35 11.12 -6.85 -1.09
N PRO A 36 10.93 -5.73 -0.34
CA PRO A 36 11.53 -4.45 -0.68
C PRO A 36 13.04 -4.57 -0.75
N GLY A 37 13.64 -3.85 -1.69
CA GLY A 37 15.09 -3.90 -1.93
C GLY A 37 15.58 -5.14 -2.67
N GLN A 38 14.70 -6.09 -2.98
CA GLN A 38 15.03 -7.18 -3.88
C GLN A 38 14.75 -6.77 -5.33
N VAL A 39 15.76 -6.88 -6.18
CA VAL A 39 15.61 -6.73 -7.62
C VAL A 39 14.67 -7.82 -8.15
N TRP A 40 13.73 -7.43 -9.00
CA TRP A 40 12.94 -8.39 -9.78
C TRP A 40 13.76 -8.86 -10.98
N PRO A 41 14.18 -10.13 -11.03
CA PRO A 41 14.98 -10.65 -12.14
C PRO A 41 14.18 -10.59 -13.44
N LYS A 42 14.84 -10.22 -14.53
CA LYS A 42 14.25 -10.18 -15.88
C LYS A 42 13.55 -11.48 -16.25
N GLU A 43 14.12 -12.63 -15.91
CA GLU A 43 13.51 -13.94 -16.16
C GLU A 43 12.15 -14.09 -15.47
N ALA A 44 12.04 -13.67 -14.20
CA ALA A 44 10.79 -13.74 -13.44
C ALA A 44 9.72 -12.83 -14.05
N ILE A 45 10.09 -11.63 -14.47
CA ILE A 45 9.20 -10.68 -15.17
C ILE A 45 8.72 -11.28 -16.50
N LEU A 46 9.62 -11.82 -17.32
CA LEU A 46 9.26 -12.42 -18.61
C LEU A 46 8.37 -13.65 -18.44
N LYS A 47 8.64 -14.49 -17.43
CA LYS A 47 7.79 -15.65 -17.10
C LYS A 47 6.38 -15.21 -16.71
N HIS A 48 6.26 -14.21 -15.85
CA HIS A 48 4.96 -13.68 -15.42
C HIS A 48 4.20 -13.05 -16.59
N LYS A 49 4.90 -12.25 -17.41
CA LYS A 49 4.35 -11.67 -18.64
C LYS A 49 3.84 -12.74 -19.60
N GLN A 50 4.61 -13.82 -19.81
CA GLN A 50 4.23 -14.91 -20.70
C GLN A 50 2.94 -15.61 -20.24
N GLN A 51 2.72 -15.77 -18.93
CA GLN A 51 1.48 -16.34 -18.40
C GLN A 51 0.27 -15.50 -18.79
N ILE A 52 0.40 -14.17 -18.71
CA ILE A 52 -0.63 -13.21 -19.10
C ILE A 52 -0.88 -13.26 -20.61
N GLU A 53 0.18 -13.25 -21.42
CA GLU A 53 0.09 -13.23 -22.89
C GLU A 53 -0.50 -14.51 -23.48
N VAL A 54 -0.17 -15.68 -22.91
CA VAL A 54 -0.76 -16.97 -23.33
C VAL A 54 -2.28 -17.00 -23.09
N ALA A 55 -2.79 -16.26 -22.10
CA ALA A 55 -4.22 -16.10 -21.86
C ALA A 55 -4.90 -15.09 -22.82
N GLY A 56 -4.15 -14.47 -23.74
CA GLY A 56 -4.66 -13.48 -24.69
C GLY A 56 -4.86 -12.08 -24.10
N LEU A 57 -4.13 -11.76 -23.02
CA LEU A 57 -4.13 -10.46 -22.35
C LEU A 57 -2.72 -9.86 -22.41
N THR A 58 -2.55 -8.59 -22.05
CA THR A 58 -1.22 -7.95 -21.94
C THR A 58 -0.97 -7.44 -20.53
N TRP A 59 0.28 -7.38 -20.11
CA TRP A 59 0.64 -6.75 -18.84
C TRP A 59 0.87 -5.25 -19.06
N ASP A 60 -0.12 -4.44 -18.69
CA ASP A 60 -0.15 -3.00 -19.01
C ASP A 60 0.43 -2.13 -17.89
N VAL A 61 0.15 -2.50 -16.64
CA VAL A 61 0.52 -1.72 -15.45
C VAL A 61 1.17 -2.63 -14.42
N CYS A 62 2.32 -2.22 -13.89
CA CYS A 62 2.88 -2.81 -12.68
C CYS A 62 2.25 -2.14 -11.45
N GLU A 63 1.63 -2.91 -10.53
CA GLU A 63 1.11 -2.38 -9.27
C GLU A 63 1.28 -3.38 -8.12
N SER A 64 2.30 -3.23 -7.27
CA SER A 64 3.35 -2.20 -7.29
C SER A 64 4.74 -2.82 -7.08
N ILE A 65 5.79 -2.08 -7.44
CA ILE A 65 7.10 -2.37 -6.85
C ILE A 65 7.00 -1.91 -5.40
N TRP A 66 7.29 -2.82 -4.47
CA TRP A 66 7.10 -2.53 -3.06
C TRP A 66 8.28 -1.74 -2.48
N MET A 67 7.99 -0.81 -1.58
CA MET A 67 8.93 0.09 -0.93
C MET A 67 8.82 -0.04 0.60
N SER A 68 9.96 -0.19 1.26
CA SER A 68 10.06 -0.21 2.72
C SER A 68 10.02 1.20 3.31
N ASP A 69 9.94 1.27 4.64
CA ASP A 69 10.04 2.55 5.33
C ASP A 69 11.46 3.13 5.31
N GLU A 70 12.48 2.36 4.91
CA GLU A 70 13.85 2.88 4.79
C GLU A 70 13.92 3.98 3.74
N ILE A 71 13.30 3.81 2.57
CA ILE A 71 13.24 4.88 1.56
C ILE A 71 12.48 6.09 2.11
N LYS A 72 11.35 5.85 2.80
CA LYS A 72 10.48 6.92 3.34
C LYS A 72 11.16 7.74 4.44
N LEU A 73 12.05 7.11 5.20
CA LEU A 73 12.80 7.73 6.30
C LEU A 73 14.23 8.15 5.92
N LYS A 74 14.68 7.90 4.68
CA LYS A 74 16.10 7.97 4.29
C LYS A 74 17.00 7.17 5.26
N GLY A 75 16.53 5.99 5.64
CA GLY A 75 17.22 5.06 6.53
C GLY A 75 18.43 4.38 5.87
N ALA A 76 19.05 3.47 6.62
CA ALA A 76 20.35 2.91 6.26
C ALA A 76 20.33 2.10 4.95
N ALA A 77 19.22 1.42 4.65
CA ALA A 77 19.09 0.62 3.43
C ALA A 77 18.46 1.37 2.25
N ALA A 78 18.17 2.67 2.40
CA ALA A 78 17.47 3.44 1.38
C ALA A 78 18.25 3.51 0.06
N VAL A 79 19.59 3.60 0.12
CA VAL A 79 20.44 3.71 -1.06
C VAL A 79 20.41 2.42 -1.87
N GLU A 80 20.57 1.28 -1.21
CA GLU A 80 20.53 -0.06 -1.82
C GLU A 80 19.13 -0.36 -2.37
N GLU A 81 18.07 -0.03 -1.63
CA GLU A 81 16.70 -0.24 -2.07
C GLU A 81 16.34 0.61 -3.29
N VAL A 82 16.77 1.87 -3.34
CA VAL A 82 16.60 2.74 -4.52
C VAL A 82 17.36 2.18 -5.73
N ALA A 83 18.55 1.61 -5.53
CA ALA A 83 19.29 0.95 -6.61
C ALA A 83 18.52 -0.28 -7.14
N ALA A 84 17.97 -1.11 -6.26
CA ALA A 84 17.16 -2.27 -6.64
C ALA A 84 15.86 -1.87 -7.39
N TRP A 85 15.24 -0.76 -6.98
CA TRP A 85 14.11 -0.14 -7.67
C TRP A 85 14.46 0.24 -9.11
N LYS A 86 15.62 0.90 -9.32
CA LYS A 86 16.08 1.28 -10.66
C LYS A 86 16.33 0.07 -11.56
N GLU A 87 16.98 -0.96 -11.04
CA GLU A 87 17.22 -2.19 -11.80
C GLU A 87 15.91 -2.90 -12.15
N THR A 88 14.94 -2.90 -11.22
CA THR A 88 13.59 -3.43 -11.48
C THR A 88 12.86 -2.64 -12.55
N LEU A 89 12.93 -1.29 -12.53
CA LEU A 89 12.39 -0.43 -13.58
C LEU A 89 13.03 -0.72 -14.94
N GLN A 90 14.35 -0.92 -15.00
CA GLN A 90 15.04 -1.34 -16.21
C GLN A 90 14.50 -2.67 -16.73
N ASN A 91 14.42 -3.69 -15.88
CA ASN A 91 13.95 -5.02 -16.29
C ASN A 91 12.49 -5.00 -16.76
N LEU A 92 11.62 -4.23 -16.09
CA LEU A 92 10.22 -4.05 -16.49
C LEU A 92 10.10 -3.32 -17.83
N GLY A 93 10.91 -2.27 -18.03
CA GLY A 93 10.93 -1.47 -19.25
C GLY A 93 11.39 -2.27 -20.47
N GLU A 94 12.46 -3.05 -20.30
CA GLU A 94 12.96 -3.99 -21.30
C GLU A 94 11.95 -5.11 -21.62
N ALA A 95 11.13 -5.51 -20.64
CA ALA A 95 10.01 -6.43 -20.84
C ALA A 95 8.77 -5.75 -21.48
N GLY A 96 8.79 -4.43 -21.67
CA GLY A 96 7.75 -3.68 -22.35
C GLY A 96 6.62 -3.16 -21.47
N VAL A 97 6.73 -3.25 -20.14
CA VAL A 97 5.79 -2.59 -19.22
C VAL A 97 6.02 -1.08 -19.28
N LYS A 98 4.94 -0.29 -19.36
CA LYS A 98 5.02 1.17 -19.59
C LYS A 98 4.51 2.03 -18.45
N THR A 99 3.80 1.44 -17.49
CA THR A 99 3.27 2.16 -16.33
C THR A 99 3.61 1.41 -15.06
N VAL A 100 4.12 2.12 -14.06
CA VAL A 100 4.37 1.56 -12.73
C VAL A 100 3.61 2.41 -11.72
N CYS A 101 2.61 1.80 -11.09
CA CYS A 101 1.86 2.33 -9.98
C CYS A 101 2.60 2.05 -8.66
N TYR A 102 2.67 3.03 -7.77
CA TYR A 102 3.33 2.93 -6.47
C TYR A 102 2.68 3.89 -5.46
N ASN A 103 3.00 3.74 -4.17
CA ASN A 103 2.56 4.67 -3.14
C ASN A 103 3.73 5.05 -2.22
N PHE A 104 3.52 6.05 -1.35
CA PHE A 104 4.49 6.49 -0.36
C PHE A 104 3.90 6.51 1.06
N MET A 105 2.88 5.67 1.31
CA MET A 105 2.16 5.58 2.58
C MET A 105 3.08 4.99 3.66
N PRO A 106 3.34 5.65 4.80
CA PRO A 106 4.25 5.13 5.83
C PRO A 106 3.61 4.00 6.64
N VAL A 107 4.40 2.96 6.94
CA VAL A 107 4.03 1.81 7.78
C VAL A 107 2.90 0.95 7.22
N VAL A 108 1.68 1.50 7.14
CA VAL A 108 0.47 0.89 6.59
C VAL A 108 0.20 1.40 5.18
N ASP A 109 -0.25 0.50 4.30
CA ASP A 109 -0.71 0.84 2.95
C ASP A 109 -2.16 1.36 3.04
N TRP A 110 -3.08 0.84 2.23
CA TRP A 110 -4.52 1.07 2.38
C TRP A 110 -5.07 0.47 3.69
N THR A 111 -5.94 1.21 4.40
CA THR A 111 -6.44 0.80 5.73
C THR A 111 -7.97 0.71 5.77
N ARG A 112 -8.51 -0.36 6.35
CA ARG A 112 -9.95 -0.58 6.62
C ARG A 112 -10.13 -1.16 8.02
N THR A 113 -11.30 -0.96 8.61
CA THR A 113 -11.64 -1.53 9.93
C THR A 113 -12.56 -2.76 9.82
N ASP A 114 -13.31 -2.86 8.73
CA ASP A 114 -14.21 -3.99 8.45
C ASP A 114 -14.08 -4.41 6.97
N LEU A 115 -13.71 -5.68 6.75
CA LEU A 115 -13.55 -6.28 5.42
C LEU A 115 -14.80 -7.05 4.94
N ASN A 116 -15.83 -7.18 5.77
CA ASN A 116 -17.04 -7.95 5.50
C ASN A 116 -18.32 -7.17 5.87
N HIS A 117 -18.31 -5.86 5.72
CA HIS A 117 -19.42 -5.00 6.09
C HIS A 117 -20.66 -5.33 5.25
N LYS A 118 -21.72 -5.85 5.88
CA LYS A 118 -22.94 -6.24 5.16
C LYS A 118 -23.74 -5.01 4.76
N LEU A 119 -24.10 -4.94 3.49
CA LEU A 119 -25.03 -3.97 2.94
C LEU A 119 -26.40 -4.61 2.79
N ASP A 120 -27.44 -3.92 3.26
CA ASP A 120 -28.82 -4.41 3.22
C ASP A 120 -29.25 -4.80 1.80
N GLY A 121 -29.34 -6.10 1.54
CA GLY A 121 -29.75 -6.68 0.25
C GLY A 121 -28.74 -6.57 -0.89
N LEU A 122 -27.52 -6.05 -0.67
CA LEU A 122 -26.58 -5.67 -1.74
C LEU A 122 -25.21 -6.36 -1.70
N GLY A 123 -24.93 -7.18 -0.68
CA GLY A 123 -23.68 -7.94 -0.55
C GLY A 123 -22.80 -7.45 0.60
N ILE A 124 -21.49 -7.62 0.47
CA ILE A 124 -20.50 -7.14 1.45
C ILE A 124 -19.61 -6.06 0.82
N ALA A 125 -19.15 -5.12 1.64
CA ALA A 125 -18.25 -4.05 1.26
C ALA A 125 -17.09 -3.90 2.26
N LEU A 126 -16.02 -3.26 1.82
CA LEU A 126 -14.97 -2.79 2.72
C LEU A 126 -15.42 -1.48 3.37
N ARG A 127 -15.16 -1.32 4.66
CA ARG A 127 -15.52 -0.12 5.43
C ARG A 127 -14.37 0.34 6.30
N PHE A 128 -14.22 1.65 6.37
CA PHE A 128 -13.42 2.33 7.38
C PHE A 128 -14.36 3.08 8.32
N ASP A 129 -14.18 2.87 9.63
CA ASP A 129 -14.91 3.55 10.70
C ASP A 129 -13.90 4.15 11.67
N MET A 130 -13.92 5.48 11.81
CA MET A 130 -12.97 6.20 12.65
C MET A 130 -13.06 5.78 14.13
N VAL A 131 -14.24 5.45 14.64
CA VAL A 131 -14.41 5.02 16.04
C VAL A 131 -13.77 3.66 16.26
N ASP A 132 -13.95 2.70 15.34
CA ASP A 132 -13.28 1.40 15.43
C ASP A 132 -11.75 1.54 15.27
N PHE A 133 -11.30 2.47 14.42
CA PHE A 133 -9.88 2.76 14.25
C PHE A 133 -9.25 3.36 15.54
N VAL A 134 -9.91 4.35 16.15
CA VAL A 134 -9.48 4.96 17.42
C VAL A 134 -9.54 3.94 18.55
N ALA A 135 -10.54 3.06 18.56
CA ALA A 135 -10.62 1.97 19.53
C ALA A 135 -9.38 1.07 19.47
N TYR A 136 -8.93 0.75 18.26
CA TYR A 136 -7.69 0.03 18.06
C TYR A 136 -6.46 0.82 18.50
N ASP A 137 -6.24 2.01 17.95
CA ASP A 137 -5.00 2.77 18.18
C ASP A 137 -4.80 3.14 19.66
N VAL A 138 -5.85 3.64 20.31
CA VAL A 138 -5.79 4.14 21.69
C VAL A 138 -5.82 3.01 22.72
N PHE A 139 -6.71 2.02 22.57
CA PHE A 139 -6.99 1.07 23.65
C PHE A 139 -6.45 -0.34 23.39
N ILE A 140 -6.28 -0.76 22.14
CA ILE A 140 -5.73 -2.09 21.78
C ILE A 140 -4.21 -1.99 21.58
N LEU A 141 -3.79 -1.20 20.59
CA LEU A 141 -2.38 -0.93 20.29
C LEU A 141 -1.71 -0.13 21.41
N LYS A 142 -2.45 0.79 22.03
CA LYS A 142 -1.97 1.68 23.09
C LYS A 142 -0.74 2.47 22.63
N ARG A 143 -0.80 3.01 21.42
CA ARG A 143 0.28 3.85 20.88
C ARG A 143 0.50 5.04 21.79
N ASP A 144 1.77 5.38 22.02
CA ASP A 144 2.13 6.51 22.87
C ASP A 144 1.49 7.80 22.34
N LYS A 145 0.92 8.60 23.26
CA LYS A 145 0.21 9.86 22.98
C LYS A 145 -0.99 9.80 22.02
N ALA A 146 -1.46 8.60 21.62
CA ALA A 146 -2.52 8.46 20.62
C ALA A 146 -3.80 9.26 20.92
N VAL A 147 -4.20 9.39 22.19
CA VAL A 147 -5.38 10.15 22.61
C VAL A 147 -5.35 11.60 22.13
N GLN A 148 -4.15 12.20 21.98
CA GLN A 148 -3.99 13.60 21.60
C GLN A 148 -4.24 13.85 20.10
N ASP A 149 -4.23 12.79 19.29
CA ASP A 149 -4.43 12.88 17.84
C ASP A 149 -5.91 12.85 17.44
N TYR A 150 -6.83 12.68 18.41
CA TYR A 150 -8.25 12.47 18.17
C TYR A 150 -9.12 13.40 19.02
N GLU A 151 -10.30 13.74 18.48
CA GLU A 151 -11.32 14.48 19.22
C GLU A 151 -11.83 13.68 20.44
N ALA A 152 -12.03 14.36 21.56
CA ALA A 152 -12.34 13.72 22.85
C ALA A 152 -13.65 12.91 22.84
N ASP A 153 -14.63 13.34 22.05
CA ASP A 153 -15.91 12.64 21.86
C ASP A 153 -15.75 11.32 21.08
N ILE A 154 -14.88 11.30 20.06
CA ILE A 154 -14.53 10.08 19.33
C ILE A 154 -13.78 9.10 20.24
N VAL A 155 -12.84 9.58 21.06
CA VAL A 155 -12.13 8.72 22.03
C VAL A 155 -13.09 8.08 23.03
N ALA A 156 -14.02 8.86 23.60
CA ALA A 156 -15.02 8.33 24.52
C ALA A 156 -15.95 7.30 23.85
N LEU A 157 -16.38 7.57 22.62
CA LEU A 157 -17.21 6.63 21.85
C LEU A 157 -16.44 5.34 21.49
N ALA A 158 -15.15 5.46 21.19
CA ALA A 158 -14.27 4.33 20.90
C ALA A 158 -14.09 3.42 22.14
N GLU A 159 -13.91 4.02 23.32
CA GLU A 159 -13.84 3.27 24.58
C GLU A 159 -15.12 2.47 24.82
N GLN A 160 -16.28 3.13 24.69
CA GLN A 160 -17.58 2.48 24.85
C GLN A 160 -17.77 1.35 23.83
N ARG A 161 -17.48 1.61 22.55
CA ARG A 161 -17.62 0.61 21.49
C ARG A 161 -16.73 -0.61 21.71
N LEU A 162 -15.55 -0.42 22.30
CA LEU A 162 -14.66 -1.52 22.61
C LEU A 162 -15.17 -2.38 23.77
N GLN A 163 -15.83 -1.78 24.76
CA GLN A 163 -16.45 -2.53 25.88
C GLN A 163 -17.56 -3.48 25.41
N ASP A 164 -18.24 -3.11 24.32
CA ASP A 164 -19.31 -3.92 23.72
C ASP A 164 -18.79 -5.05 22.81
N LYS A 165 -17.49 -5.06 22.46
CA LYS A 165 -16.90 -6.10 21.59
C LYS A 165 -16.46 -7.33 22.39
N THR A 166 -16.67 -8.48 21.79
CA THR A 166 -16.08 -9.75 22.23
C THR A 166 -14.59 -9.82 21.90
N ALA A 167 -13.85 -10.74 22.54
CA ALA A 167 -12.43 -10.95 22.27
C ALA A 167 -12.16 -11.31 20.79
N ASP A 168 -13.06 -12.07 20.15
CA ASP A 168 -12.94 -12.45 18.74
C ASP A 168 -13.13 -11.25 17.81
N GLU A 169 -14.04 -10.33 18.14
CA GLU A 169 -14.26 -9.09 17.39
C GLU A 169 -13.09 -8.12 17.53
N VAL A 170 -12.47 -8.06 18.71
CA VAL A 170 -11.24 -7.30 18.96
C VAL A 170 -10.09 -7.85 18.11
N ALA A 171 -9.89 -9.17 18.11
CA ALA A 171 -8.87 -9.82 17.30
C ALA A 171 -9.11 -9.63 15.79
N LEU A 172 -10.37 -9.68 15.36
CA LEU A 172 -10.75 -9.42 13.97
C LEU A 172 -10.48 -7.96 13.56
N LEU A 173 -10.78 -6.99 14.43
CA LEU A 173 -10.50 -5.58 14.18
C LEU A 173 -8.99 -5.33 14.02
N GLU A 174 -8.17 -5.87 14.93
CA GLU A 174 -6.72 -5.81 14.83
C GLU A 174 -6.24 -6.42 13.50
N LYS A 175 -6.70 -7.65 13.20
CA LYS A 175 -6.38 -8.32 11.94
C LYS A 175 -6.75 -7.48 10.72
N ASN A 176 -7.91 -6.85 10.70
CA ASN A 176 -8.37 -6.05 9.56
C ASN A 176 -7.51 -4.78 9.37
N ILE A 177 -7.19 -4.08 10.45
CA ILE A 177 -6.39 -2.83 10.38
C ILE A 177 -4.97 -3.13 9.91
N VAL A 178 -4.36 -4.22 10.38
CA VAL A 178 -3.01 -4.62 9.96
C VAL A 178 -2.99 -5.47 8.68
N ALA A 179 -4.15 -5.77 8.07
CA ALA A 179 -4.21 -6.55 6.84
C ALA A 179 -3.54 -5.85 5.65
N GLY A 180 -3.54 -4.51 5.65
CA GLY A 180 -2.82 -3.68 4.69
C GLY A 180 -1.30 -3.64 4.90
N LEU A 181 -0.77 -4.36 5.89
CA LEU A 181 0.67 -4.52 6.04
C LEU A 181 1.21 -5.50 5.00
N PRO A 182 2.36 -5.19 4.39
CA PRO A 182 3.04 -6.13 3.55
C PRO A 182 3.42 -7.42 4.29
N GLY A 183 3.08 -8.58 3.69
CA GLY A 183 3.19 -9.88 4.36
C GLY A 183 1.94 -10.29 5.16
N GLY A 184 0.90 -9.45 5.17
CA GLY A 184 -0.36 -9.70 5.85
C GLY A 184 -0.32 -9.46 7.37
N ALA A 185 -1.48 -9.50 8.01
CA ALA A 185 -1.65 -9.28 9.45
C ALA A 185 -0.83 -10.23 10.36
N GLU A 186 -0.37 -11.37 9.83
CA GLU A 186 0.29 -12.42 10.61
C GLU A 186 1.78 -12.15 10.91
N SER A 187 2.40 -11.18 10.24
CA SER A 187 3.86 -10.95 10.32
C SER A 187 4.29 -9.92 11.39
N HIS A 188 3.36 -9.20 12.01
CA HIS A 188 3.68 -8.09 12.91
C HIS A 188 2.87 -8.17 14.21
N GLY A 189 3.51 -8.61 15.30
CA GLY A 189 2.91 -8.44 16.63
C GLY A 189 2.73 -6.95 16.97
N SER A 190 1.70 -6.62 17.74
CA SER A 190 1.32 -5.24 18.10
C SER A 190 2.50 -4.38 18.62
N GLY A 191 3.42 -4.98 19.39
CA GLY A 191 4.62 -4.30 19.88
C GLY A 191 5.63 -3.92 18.78
N GLU A 192 5.80 -4.75 17.76
CA GLU A 192 6.66 -4.43 16.60
C GLU A 192 6.00 -3.39 15.70
N PHE A 193 4.67 -3.46 15.55
CA PHE A 193 3.92 -2.43 14.84
C PHE A 193 4.05 -1.05 15.52
N ALA A 194 3.87 -0.98 16.83
CA ALA A 194 4.04 0.27 17.59
C ALA A 194 5.46 0.85 17.44
N LYS A 195 6.50 0.00 17.53
CA LYS A 195 7.89 0.44 17.30
C LYS A 195 8.10 0.97 15.89
N ARG A 196 7.47 0.35 14.89
CA ARG A 196 7.58 0.76 13.49
C ARG A 196 6.92 2.11 13.25
N VAL A 197 5.76 2.37 13.87
CA VAL A 197 5.10 3.68 13.87
C VAL A 197 5.98 4.74 14.53
N ALA A 198 6.54 4.44 15.71
CA ALA A 198 7.37 5.39 16.48
C ALA A 198 8.63 5.89 15.74
N ARG A 199 9.07 5.20 14.68
CA ARG A 199 10.16 5.66 13.81
C ARG A 199 9.85 6.98 13.08
N PHE A 200 8.57 7.33 12.99
CA PHE A 200 8.07 8.51 12.29
C PHE A 200 7.69 9.66 13.24
N ASP A 201 7.85 9.51 14.56
CA ASP A 201 7.40 10.50 15.56
C ASP A 201 7.97 11.92 15.33
N ASP A 202 9.21 12.01 14.84
CA ASP A 202 9.89 13.28 14.56
C ASP A 202 9.86 13.66 13.08
N VAL A 203 9.02 13.01 12.26
CA VAL A 203 8.96 13.21 10.81
C VAL A 203 7.72 14.03 10.44
N SER A 204 7.94 15.27 10.00
CA SER A 204 6.85 16.13 9.55
C SER A 204 6.34 15.77 8.15
N ASN A 205 5.18 16.33 7.76
CA ASN A 205 4.69 16.26 6.38
C ASN A 205 5.72 16.84 5.39
N GLU A 206 6.45 17.90 5.76
CA GLU A 206 7.47 18.51 4.91
C GLU A 206 8.68 17.57 4.73
N ASP A 207 9.13 16.93 5.81
CA ASP A 207 10.21 15.94 5.75
C ASP A 207 9.84 14.76 4.85
N MET A 208 8.63 14.22 5.00
CA MET A 208 8.12 13.15 4.13
C MET A 208 8.06 13.57 2.67
N ARG A 209 7.56 14.78 2.36
CA ARG A 209 7.52 15.30 1.00
C ARG A 209 8.92 15.44 0.41
N ASN A 210 9.87 15.95 1.19
CA ASN A 210 11.28 16.05 0.79
C ASN A 210 11.92 14.67 0.59
N ASN A 211 11.49 13.65 1.33
CA ASN A 211 11.95 12.27 1.14
C ASN A 211 11.37 11.66 -0.14
N LEU A 212 10.08 11.87 -0.42
CA LEU A 212 9.45 11.48 -1.69
C LEU A 212 10.10 12.16 -2.89
N ILE A 213 10.36 13.48 -2.83
CA ILE A 213 11.08 14.20 -3.89
C ILE A 213 12.48 13.62 -4.10
N SER A 214 13.18 13.28 -3.02
CA SER A 214 14.50 12.65 -3.11
C SER A 214 14.45 11.29 -3.82
N PHE A 215 13.45 10.47 -3.50
CA PHE A 215 13.21 9.20 -4.18
C PHE A 215 12.91 9.42 -5.66
N LEU A 216 11.98 10.32 -5.98
CA LEU A 216 11.58 10.65 -7.34
C LEU A 216 12.76 11.14 -8.20
N LYS A 217 13.55 12.10 -7.70
CA LYS A 217 14.77 12.58 -8.37
C LYS A 217 15.76 11.45 -8.66
N ALA A 218 15.80 10.43 -7.79
CA ALA A 218 16.66 9.28 -8.02
C ALA A 218 16.11 8.37 -9.13
N VAL A 219 14.82 8.02 -9.13
CA VAL A 219 14.26 6.97 -10.00
C VAL A 219 13.69 7.46 -11.32
N ILE A 220 13.21 8.71 -11.41
CA ILE A 220 12.59 9.26 -12.63
C ILE A 220 13.50 9.15 -13.86
N PRO A 221 14.81 9.49 -13.81
CA PRO A 221 15.67 9.38 -14.99
C PRO A 221 15.75 7.95 -15.55
N THR A 222 15.74 6.95 -14.68
CA THR A 222 15.70 5.54 -15.09
C THR A 222 14.34 5.18 -15.70
N ALA A 223 13.23 5.65 -15.11
CA ALA A 223 11.90 5.44 -15.67
C ALA A 223 11.78 6.06 -17.08
N GLU A 224 12.22 7.30 -17.27
CA GLU A 224 12.23 8.00 -18.56
C GLU A 224 13.07 7.27 -19.62
N GLN A 225 14.28 6.84 -19.25
CA GLN A 225 15.17 6.08 -20.15
C GLN A 225 14.50 4.79 -20.67
N GLN A 226 13.64 4.18 -19.86
CA GLN A 226 12.93 2.94 -20.16
C GLN A 226 11.55 3.17 -20.80
N GLY A 227 11.14 4.43 -20.94
CA GLY A 227 9.82 4.82 -21.40
C GLY A 227 8.71 4.37 -20.45
N ILE A 228 8.98 4.37 -19.14
CA ILE A 228 8.02 4.08 -18.08
C ILE A 228 7.48 5.38 -17.50
N SER A 229 6.15 5.46 -17.36
CA SER A 229 5.48 6.47 -16.56
C SER A 229 5.29 5.96 -15.13
N LEU A 230 5.76 6.72 -14.14
CA LEU A 230 5.46 6.45 -12.73
C LEU A 230 4.12 7.12 -12.37
N ALA A 231 3.22 6.35 -11.77
CA ALA A 231 1.88 6.80 -11.37
C ALA A 231 1.72 6.62 -9.85
N ILE A 232 1.78 7.71 -9.10
CA ILE A 232 1.61 7.63 -7.65
C ILE A 232 0.13 7.44 -7.30
N HIS A 233 -0.16 6.41 -6.50
CA HIS A 233 -1.48 6.16 -5.93
C HIS A 233 -1.67 7.06 -4.70
N PRO A 234 -2.84 7.69 -4.51
CA PRO A 234 -3.11 8.52 -3.35
C PRO A 234 -3.14 7.70 -2.06
N ASP A 235 -3.05 8.40 -0.95
CA ASP A 235 -3.26 7.84 0.38
C ASP A 235 -4.69 7.28 0.53
N ASP A 236 -4.81 6.14 1.22
CA ASP A 236 -6.09 5.50 1.48
C ASP A 236 -6.21 4.99 2.94
N PRO A 237 -6.97 5.67 3.80
CA PRO A 237 -7.70 6.91 3.55
C PRO A 237 -6.78 8.14 3.38
N PRO A 238 -7.24 9.21 2.72
CA PRO A 238 -6.46 10.42 2.45
C PRO A 238 -6.43 11.38 3.64
N PHE A 239 -6.06 10.87 4.82
CA PHE A 239 -5.82 11.66 6.04
C PHE A 239 -4.90 10.91 7.01
N PRO A 240 -4.21 11.60 7.93
CA PRO A 240 -3.28 10.98 8.88
C PRO A 240 -3.91 9.83 9.69
N LEU A 241 -3.13 8.77 9.86
CA LEU A 241 -3.47 7.60 10.69
C LEU A 241 -2.30 7.32 11.63
N PHE A 242 -2.55 6.95 12.89
CA PHE A 242 -1.50 6.65 13.87
C PHE A 242 -0.53 7.82 14.14
N GLY A 243 -0.96 9.06 13.93
CA GLY A 243 -0.08 10.24 13.95
C GLY A 243 0.90 10.31 12.77
N LEU A 244 0.81 9.39 11.80
CA LEU A 244 1.70 9.33 10.66
C LEU A 244 1.34 10.35 9.57
N PRO A 245 2.35 10.95 8.92
CA PRO A 245 2.15 11.83 7.77
C PRO A 245 1.55 11.08 6.58
N ARG A 246 0.58 11.72 5.90
CA ARG A 246 -0.07 11.26 4.67
C ARG A 246 -0.02 12.42 3.68
N ILE A 247 0.82 12.28 2.65
CA ILE A 247 1.33 13.39 1.84
C ILE A 247 0.96 13.32 0.35
N VAL A 248 0.00 12.46 0.00
CA VAL A 248 -0.62 12.34 -1.32
C VAL A 248 -2.13 12.20 -1.11
N SER A 249 -2.70 13.14 -0.36
CA SER A 249 -4.08 13.07 0.15
C SER A 249 -4.99 14.14 -0.48
N THR A 250 -4.41 15.24 -0.97
CA THR A 250 -5.13 16.42 -1.48
C THR A 250 -4.56 16.89 -2.81
N GLU A 251 -5.28 17.78 -3.50
CA GLU A 251 -4.79 18.45 -4.71
C GLU A 251 -3.48 19.21 -4.45
N ASN A 252 -3.40 19.93 -3.33
CA ASN A 252 -2.19 20.66 -2.93
C ASN A 252 -0.96 19.76 -2.76
N ASP A 253 -1.16 18.48 -2.38
CA ASP A 253 -0.06 17.52 -2.30
C ASP A 253 0.49 17.18 -3.69
N LEU A 254 -0.38 17.11 -4.70
CA LEU A 254 0.02 16.85 -6.08
C LEU A 254 0.73 18.08 -6.68
N ASP A 255 0.22 19.29 -6.43
CA ASP A 255 0.84 20.54 -6.86
C ASP A 255 2.25 20.73 -6.26
N PHE A 256 2.53 20.12 -5.11
CA PHE A 256 3.86 20.14 -4.53
C PHE A 256 4.85 19.20 -5.24
N LEU A 257 4.34 18.14 -5.88
CA LEU A 257 5.15 17.10 -6.52
C LEU A 257 5.47 17.38 -7.99
N PHE A 258 4.63 18.16 -8.69
CA PHE A 258 4.71 18.44 -10.13
C PHE A 258 4.97 19.92 -10.43
#